data_AF-A0A8E2EVY9-F1
#
_entry.id   AF-A0A8E2EVY9-F1
#
_cell.length_a   1.000
_cell.length_b   1.000
_cell.length_c   1.000
_cell.angle_alpha   90.00
_cell.angle_beta   90.00
_cell.angle_gamma   90.00
#
_symmetry.space_group_name_H-M   'P 1'
#
loop_
_entity.id
_entity.type
_entity.pdbx_description
1 polymer ?
#
loop_
_entity_poly.entity_id
_entity_poly.type
_entity_poly.pdbx_seq_one_letter_code
_entity_poly.pdbx_strand_id
1 'polypeptide(L)'
;MLFAVIATIASLAVSASASCTKMGYMTHTFYGYPDNSPPGPAIAHDCGRGYSAGGTGTYSDPLTFASATSEFSWCEIIYDPYTKKYLRMEDDCAQCETDWSNGIRHIDVWTGSTTVNGGQDQINCENALTPADRSQTIVRNPANTYPVDTTSLYVKGANPSCRTSHIYPSYNINDYCTT
;
A
#
# COMPACT_ATOMS: atom_id res chain seq x y z
N MET A 1 -55.69 -9.29 -31.19
CA MET A 1 -54.26 -9.44 -30.87
C MET A 1 -53.86 -8.20 -30.07
N LEU A 2 -53.66 -8.36 -28.76
CA LEU A 2 -53.36 -7.25 -27.84
C LEU A 2 -51.83 -7.16 -27.71
N PHE A 3 -51.22 -6.09 -28.20
CA PHE A 3 -49.78 -5.87 -28.06
C PHE A 3 -49.51 -5.28 -26.67
N ALA A 4 -48.84 -6.05 -25.80
CA ALA A 4 -48.34 -5.58 -24.52
C ALA A 4 -47.04 -4.80 -24.77
N VAL A 5 -47.04 -3.50 -24.43
CA VAL A 5 -45.84 -2.65 -24.46
C VAL A 5 -45.11 -2.85 -23.14
N ILE A 6 -43.97 -3.56 -23.18
CA ILE A 6 -43.10 -3.74 -22.02
C ILE A 6 -42.19 -2.51 -21.93
N ALA A 7 -42.42 -1.64 -20.97
CA ALA A 7 -41.53 -0.52 -20.65
C ALA A 7 -40.34 -1.04 -19.83
N THR A 8 -39.15 -1.07 -20.43
CA THR A 8 -37.90 -1.38 -19.73
C THR A 8 -37.46 -0.17 -18.90
N ILE A 9 -37.56 -0.27 -17.59
CA ILE A 9 -37.00 0.72 -16.65
C ILE A 9 -35.49 0.44 -16.56
N ALA A 10 -34.68 1.32 -17.12
CA ALA A 10 -33.24 1.28 -16.95
C ALA A 10 -32.89 1.77 -15.53
N SER A 11 -32.49 0.86 -14.65
CA SER A 11 -31.99 1.20 -13.33
C SER A 11 -30.62 1.86 -13.46
N LEU A 12 -30.52 3.16 -13.21
CA LEU A 12 -29.23 3.82 -13.00
C LEU A 12 -28.67 3.36 -11.65
N ALA A 13 -27.70 2.44 -11.70
CA ALA A 13 -26.89 2.13 -10.52
C ALA A 13 -25.99 3.33 -10.21
N VAL A 14 -26.35 4.10 -9.18
CA VAL A 14 -25.46 5.11 -8.61
C VAL A 14 -24.38 4.37 -7.84
N SER A 15 -23.18 4.26 -8.42
CA SER A 15 -22.00 3.82 -7.68
C SER A 15 -21.68 4.88 -6.63
N ALA A 16 -22.06 4.63 -5.38
CA ALA A 16 -21.59 5.43 -4.26
C ALA A 16 -20.09 5.21 -4.13
N SER A 17 -19.28 6.21 -4.52
CA SER A 17 -17.85 6.22 -4.20
C SER A 17 -17.71 6.20 -2.68
N ALA A 18 -17.02 5.21 -2.13
CA ALA A 18 -16.74 5.14 -0.71
C ALA A 18 -15.99 6.41 -0.26
N SER A 19 -16.43 7.01 0.85
CA SER A 19 -15.84 8.26 1.33
C SER A 19 -14.37 8.08 1.73
N CYS A 20 -13.56 9.11 1.48
CA CYS A 20 -12.20 9.19 1.98
C CYS A 20 -12.18 9.11 3.51
N THR A 21 -11.38 8.21 4.08
CA THR A 21 -11.26 8.05 5.53
C THR A 21 -9.81 7.99 5.98
N LYS A 22 -9.56 8.47 7.21
CA LYS A 22 -8.26 8.45 7.87
C LYS A 22 -8.23 7.28 8.85
N MET A 23 -7.21 6.44 8.79
CA MET A 23 -7.07 5.28 9.67
C MET A 23 -5.76 5.36 10.44
N GLY A 24 -5.84 5.77 11.71
CA GLY A 24 -4.68 5.93 12.58
C GLY A 24 -4.31 4.68 13.36
N TYR A 25 -3.25 4.81 14.16
CA TYR A 25 -2.64 3.74 14.99
C TYR A 25 -2.13 2.55 14.16
N MET A 26 -1.61 2.85 12.98
CA MET A 26 -1.04 1.86 12.06
C MET A 26 0.39 1.53 12.48
N THR A 27 0.68 0.25 12.66
CA THR A 27 2.05 -0.27 12.58
C THR A 27 2.46 -0.29 11.11
N HIS A 28 3.64 0.25 10.82
CA HIS A 28 4.25 0.19 9.50
C HIS A 28 5.58 -0.51 9.63
N THR A 29 5.76 -1.56 8.85
CA THR A 29 7.08 -2.15 8.59
C THR A 29 7.38 -2.08 7.11
N PHE A 30 8.54 -2.58 6.76
CA PHE A 30 9.02 -2.65 5.40
C PHE A 30 9.60 -4.03 5.15
N TYR A 31 9.41 -4.54 3.93
CA TYR A 31 9.95 -5.81 3.48
C TYR A 31 10.59 -5.68 2.11
N GLY A 32 11.30 -6.69 1.66
CA GLY A 32 12.04 -6.65 0.42
C GLY A 32 12.28 -8.02 -0.18
N TYR A 33 13.06 -8.04 -1.26
CA TYR A 33 13.47 -9.28 -1.90
C TYR A 33 14.06 -10.32 -0.91
N PRO A 34 14.98 -9.96 0.02
CA PRO A 34 15.67 -10.95 0.84
C PRO A 34 14.79 -11.69 1.86
N ASP A 35 13.78 -11.04 2.42
CA ASP A 35 12.93 -11.55 3.51
C ASP A 35 11.50 -11.87 3.08
N ASN A 36 11.09 -11.50 1.87
CA ASN A 36 9.91 -12.08 1.26
C ASN A 36 10.02 -13.62 1.23
N SER A 37 8.90 -14.33 1.33
CA SER A 37 8.88 -15.78 1.56
C SER A 37 8.10 -16.53 0.47
N PRO A 38 8.79 -17.20 -0.49
CA PRO A 38 10.24 -17.32 -0.65
C PRO A 38 10.93 -16.03 -1.15
N PRO A 39 12.25 -15.87 -0.97
CA PRO A 39 12.96 -14.66 -1.38
C PRO A 39 12.77 -14.35 -2.86
N GLY A 40 12.27 -13.15 -3.15
CA GLY A 40 11.83 -12.77 -4.48
C GLY A 40 10.81 -11.65 -4.45
N PRO A 41 10.33 -11.23 -5.63
CA PRO A 41 9.29 -10.23 -5.73
C PRO A 41 7.89 -10.84 -5.77
N ALA A 42 7.73 -12.16 -5.58
CA ALA A 42 6.42 -12.79 -5.70
C ALA A 42 5.43 -12.20 -4.69
N ILE A 43 4.18 -12.04 -5.11
CA ILE A 43 3.07 -11.53 -4.29
C ILE A 43 1.86 -12.45 -4.41
N ALA A 44 0.97 -12.42 -3.42
CA ALA A 44 -0.21 -13.29 -3.38
C ALA A 44 -1.29 -12.98 -4.42
N HIS A 45 -1.47 -11.70 -4.81
CA HIS A 45 -2.64 -11.25 -5.59
C HIS A 45 -2.25 -10.48 -6.86
N ASP A 46 -2.81 -10.86 -8.01
CA ASP A 46 -2.64 -10.10 -9.26
C ASP A 46 -3.72 -9.02 -9.42
N CYS A 47 -3.29 -7.78 -9.31
CA CYS A 47 -4.12 -6.59 -9.50
C CYS A 47 -3.96 -5.93 -10.88
N GLY A 48 -3.70 -6.75 -11.90
CA GLY A 48 -3.56 -6.33 -13.31
C GLY A 48 -2.13 -6.02 -13.73
N ARG A 49 -1.12 -6.41 -12.93
CA ARG A 49 0.31 -6.26 -13.27
C ARG A 49 1.14 -7.53 -13.08
N GLY A 50 0.47 -8.67 -12.90
CA GLY A 50 1.08 -9.96 -12.61
C GLY A 50 1.41 -10.14 -11.13
N TYR A 51 2.04 -11.27 -10.81
CA TYR A 51 2.38 -11.70 -9.45
C TYR A 51 3.77 -11.24 -9.02
N SER A 52 4.09 -9.96 -9.26
CA SER A 52 5.34 -9.35 -8.80
C SER A 52 5.06 -8.03 -8.08
N ALA A 53 5.61 -7.90 -6.87
CA ALA A 53 5.66 -6.65 -6.13
C ALA A 53 6.31 -5.55 -6.97
N GLY A 54 5.96 -4.30 -6.72
CA GLY A 54 6.56 -3.17 -7.41
C GLY A 54 5.71 -1.91 -7.36
N GLY A 55 5.87 -1.09 -8.38
CA GLY A 55 5.22 0.21 -8.50
C GLY A 55 6.06 1.37 -8.01
N THR A 56 5.74 2.54 -8.53
CA THR A 56 6.42 3.81 -8.24
C THR A 56 5.82 4.54 -7.04
N GLY A 57 4.59 4.21 -6.66
CA GLY A 57 3.84 4.89 -5.60
C GLY A 57 2.91 5.99 -6.11
N THR A 58 2.70 6.11 -7.42
CA THR A 58 1.67 7.00 -7.99
C THR A 58 0.30 6.34 -7.90
N TYR A 59 -0.80 7.10 -8.02
CA TYR A 59 -2.15 6.49 -7.98
C TYR A 59 -2.38 5.46 -9.09
N SER A 60 -1.84 5.71 -10.29
CA SER A 60 -1.94 4.79 -11.43
C SER A 60 -0.96 3.62 -11.38
N ASP A 61 0.09 3.73 -10.57
CA ASP A 61 1.11 2.71 -10.37
C ASP A 61 1.50 2.66 -8.88
N PRO A 62 0.58 2.20 -8.02
CA PRO A 62 0.76 2.21 -6.58
C PRO A 62 1.85 1.21 -6.17
N LEU A 63 2.55 1.51 -5.08
CA LEU A 63 3.56 0.62 -4.53
C LEU A 63 2.88 -0.56 -3.81
N THR A 64 3.42 -1.76 -3.97
CA THR A 64 2.92 -2.94 -3.25
C THR A 64 3.02 -2.76 -1.73
N PHE A 65 1.96 -3.16 -1.01
CA PHE A 65 2.06 -3.48 0.41
C PHE A 65 1.40 -4.83 0.71
N ALA A 66 1.83 -5.43 1.81
CA ALA A 66 1.26 -6.61 2.41
C ALA A 66 0.51 -6.26 3.71
N SER A 67 -0.51 -7.03 4.04
CA SER A 67 -1.27 -6.88 5.29
C SER A 67 -2.03 -8.18 5.61
N ALA A 68 -2.93 -8.13 6.60
CA ALA A 68 -3.91 -9.18 6.83
C ALA A 68 -5.01 -9.13 5.75
N THR A 69 -5.37 -10.29 5.21
CA THR A 69 -6.38 -10.48 4.16
C THR A 69 -7.78 -9.97 4.54
N SER A 70 -8.06 -9.87 5.83
CA SER A 70 -9.34 -9.33 6.35
C SER A 70 -9.24 -7.89 6.87
N GLU A 71 -8.05 -7.28 6.85
CA GLU A 71 -7.87 -5.87 7.20
C GLU A 71 -8.15 -4.97 5.98
N PHE A 72 -7.64 -5.32 4.79
CA PHE A 72 -7.81 -4.56 3.55
C PHE A 72 -8.42 -5.44 2.45
N SER A 73 -9.21 -4.82 1.56
CA SER A 73 -9.71 -5.54 0.38
C SER A 73 -8.57 -5.78 -0.61
N TRP A 74 -8.63 -6.89 -1.34
CA TRP A 74 -7.67 -7.15 -2.42
C TRP A 74 -7.70 -6.03 -3.46
N CYS A 75 -6.52 -5.61 -3.90
CA CYS A 75 -6.32 -4.50 -4.83
C CYS A 75 -6.80 -3.13 -4.31
N GLU A 76 -7.14 -3.00 -3.01
CA GLU A 76 -7.47 -1.71 -2.39
C GLU A 76 -6.28 -0.76 -2.52
N ILE A 77 -6.55 0.46 -3.00
CA ILE A 77 -5.57 1.54 -3.04
C ILE A 77 -5.76 2.42 -1.80
N ILE A 78 -4.68 2.58 -1.04
CA ILE A 78 -4.57 3.52 0.07
C ILE A 78 -3.51 4.57 -0.27
N TYR A 79 -3.48 5.65 0.49
CA TYR A 79 -2.38 6.59 0.48
C TYR A 79 -1.69 6.57 1.83
N ASP A 80 -0.37 6.45 1.80
CA ASP A 80 0.50 6.53 2.96
C ASP A 80 1.23 7.88 2.95
N PRO A 81 0.83 8.83 3.82
CA PRO A 81 1.52 10.10 4.00
C PRO A 81 2.98 9.95 4.49
N TYR A 82 3.33 8.85 5.17
CA TYR A 82 4.66 8.64 5.71
C TYR A 82 5.69 8.44 4.59
N THR A 83 5.34 7.71 3.52
CA THR A 83 6.18 7.59 2.33
C THR A 83 5.80 8.54 1.19
N LYS A 84 4.65 9.23 1.30
CA LYS A 84 4.00 9.98 0.20
C LYS A 84 3.80 9.12 -1.04
N LYS A 85 3.22 7.95 -0.83
CA LYS A 85 2.94 6.99 -1.90
C LYS A 85 1.52 6.49 -1.79
N TYR A 86 0.93 6.23 -2.95
CA TYR A 86 -0.21 5.34 -3.03
C TYR A 86 0.29 3.90 -2.91
N LEU A 87 -0.36 3.12 -2.07
CA LEU A 87 -0.05 1.72 -1.87
C LEU A 87 -1.23 0.85 -2.34
N ARG A 88 -0.95 -0.34 -2.84
CA ARG A 88 -1.98 -1.32 -3.24
C ARG A 88 -1.80 -2.65 -2.52
N MET A 89 -2.90 -3.16 -1.97
CA MET A 89 -2.92 -4.44 -1.26
C MET A 89 -2.79 -5.57 -2.27
N GLU A 90 -1.61 -6.17 -2.33
CA GLU A 90 -1.31 -7.21 -3.31
C GLU A 90 -0.64 -8.44 -2.70
N ASP A 91 -0.27 -8.41 -1.43
CA ASP A 91 0.48 -9.48 -0.80
C ASP A 91 0.01 -9.76 0.63
N ASP A 92 0.32 -10.95 1.14
CA ASP A 92 -0.12 -11.40 2.46
C ASP A 92 1.06 -11.38 3.45
N CYS A 93 0.79 -10.97 4.69
CA CYS A 93 1.81 -10.87 5.72
C CYS A 93 1.38 -11.64 6.98
N ALA A 94 2.14 -12.69 7.33
CA ALA A 94 1.80 -13.59 8.44
C ALA A 94 1.81 -12.89 9.81
N GLN A 95 2.74 -11.95 10.02
CA GLN A 95 2.75 -11.14 11.24
C GLN A 95 1.53 -10.21 11.29
N CYS A 96 1.15 -9.64 10.14
CA CYS A 96 0.00 -8.76 10.02
C CYS A 96 -1.32 -9.51 10.34
N GLU A 97 -1.46 -10.77 9.91
CA GLU A 97 -2.60 -11.62 10.31
C GLU A 97 -2.68 -11.83 11.83
N THR A 98 -1.53 -12.09 12.46
CA THR A 98 -1.44 -12.23 13.92
C THR A 98 -1.79 -10.92 14.62
N ASP A 99 -1.24 -9.81 14.16
CA ASP A 99 -1.49 -8.48 14.70
C ASP A 99 -2.96 -8.10 14.56
N TRP A 100 -3.56 -8.33 13.40
CA TRP A 100 -4.96 -8.06 13.13
C TRP A 100 -5.89 -8.87 14.04
N SER A 101 -5.60 -10.15 14.26
CA SER A 101 -6.33 -11.00 15.22
C SER A 101 -6.28 -10.47 16.67
N ASN A 102 -5.24 -9.68 16.99
CA ASN A 102 -5.04 -9.02 18.28
C ASN A 102 -5.49 -7.55 18.29
N GLY A 103 -6.15 -7.07 17.23
CA GLY A 103 -6.65 -5.70 17.12
C GLY A 103 -5.57 -4.65 16.83
N ILE A 104 -4.42 -5.07 16.30
CA ILE A 104 -3.34 -4.22 15.82
C ILE A 104 -3.45 -4.12 14.29
N ARG A 105 -3.43 -2.89 13.78
CA ARG A 105 -3.46 -2.62 12.33
C ARG A 105 -2.04 -2.59 11.81
N HIS A 106 -1.76 -3.30 10.72
CA HIS A 106 -0.39 -3.47 10.26
C HIS A 106 -0.31 -3.52 8.74
N ILE A 107 0.52 -2.67 8.15
CA ILE A 107 0.98 -2.80 6.77
C ILE A 107 2.48 -3.02 6.70
N ASP A 108 2.92 -3.82 5.74
CA ASP A 108 4.31 -4.09 5.44
C ASP A 108 4.61 -3.63 4.00
N VAL A 109 5.49 -2.65 3.83
CA VAL A 109 5.62 -1.91 2.56
C VAL A 109 6.86 -2.37 1.78
N TRP A 110 6.67 -2.68 0.50
CA TRP A 110 7.75 -3.15 -0.37
C TRP A 110 8.84 -2.07 -0.56
N THR A 111 10.08 -2.37 -0.17
CA THR A 111 11.21 -1.42 -0.26
C THR A 111 11.80 -1.31 -1.65
N GLY A 112 11.63 -2.34 -2.47
CA GLY A 112 11.94 -2.29 -3.88
C GLY A 112 12.77 -3.45 -4.42
N SER A 113 13.07 -3.28 -5.71
CA SER A 113 13.83 -4.17 -6.60
C SER A 113 13.20 -5.54 -6.84
N THR A 114 12.64 -5.74 -8.03
CA THR A 114 12.08 -7.02 -8.45
C THR A 114 13.11 -8.03 -8.93
N THR A 115 14.36 -7.60 -9.13
CA THR A 115 15.38 -8.40 -9.84
C THR A 115 16.69 -8.52 -9.06
N VAL A 116 16.89 -7.71 -8.04
CA VAL A 116 18.13 -7.66 -7.26
C VAL A 116 17.83 -7.91 -5.80
N ASN A 117 18.41 -8.99 -5.26
CA ASN A 117 18.42 -9.27 -3.83
C ASN A 117 19.47 -8.39 -3.13
N GLY A 118 19.04 -7.47 -2.26
CA GLY A 118 19.91 -6.58 -1.48
C GLY A 118 20.59 -7.24 -0.28
N GLY A 119 20.13 -8.42 0.14
CA GLY A 119 20.63 -9.12 1.32
C GLY A 119 20.48 -8.28 2.59
N GLN A 120 21.44 -8.41 3.52
CA GLN A 120 21.40 -7.70 4.81
C GLN A 120 21.38 -6.18 4.68
N ASP A 121 21.91 -5.60 3.60
CA ASP A 121 21.86 -4.15 3.36
C ASP A 121 20.42 -3.66 3.16
N GLN A 122 19.58 -4.45 2.48
CA GLN A 122 18.16 -4.16 2.32
C GLN A 122 17.39 -4.39 3.62
N ILE A 123 17.69 -5.47 4.37
CA ILE A 123 17.12 -5.71 5.71
C ILE A 123 17.42 -4.53 6.66
N ASN A 124 18.65 -4.01 6.63
CA ASN A 124 19.00 -2.85 7.45
C ASN A 124 18.23 -1.60 7.02
N CYS A 125 17.95 -1.46 5.72
CA CYS A 125 17.12 -0.37 5.21
C CYS A 125 15.66 -0.47 5.68
N GLU A 126 15.06 -1.65 5.58
CA GLU A 126 13.71 -1.93 6.08
C GLU A 126 13.56 -1.54 7.55
N ASN A 127 14.52 -1.97 8.38
CA ASN A 127 14.57 -1.60 9.80
C ASN A 127 14.73 -0.08 10.02
N ALA A 128 15.50 0.61 9.17
CA ALA A 128 15.72 2.05 9.29
C ALA A 128 14.53 2.90 8.81
N LEU A 129 13.69 2.36 7.93
CA LEU A 129 12.46 3.00 7.44
C LEU A 129 11.30 2.81 8.42
N THR A 130 11.28 1.68 9.14
CA THR A 130 10.26 1.31 10.13
C THR A 130 10.16 2.35 11.26
N PRO A 131 9.04 3.09 11.38
CA PRO A 131 8.81 4.01 12.49
C PRO A 131 8.41 3.26 13.77
N ALA A 132 8.18 3.99 14.87
CA ALA A 132 7.67 3.41 16.10
C ALA A 132 6.31 2.70 15.89
N ASP A 133 6.05 1.65 16.66
CA ASP A 133 4.80 0.89 16.57
C ASP A 133 3.57 1.78 16.71
N ARG A 134 2.55 1.49 15.89
CA ARG A 134 1.23 2.15 15.95
C ARG A 134 1.29 3.68 15.89
N SER A 135 2.34 4.24 15.29
CA SER A 135 2.58 5.69 15.25
C SER A 135 2.03 6.38 14.01
N GLN A 136 1.65 5.62 12.99
CA GLN A 136 1.31 6.17 11.68
C GLN A 136 -0.19 6.17 11.39
N THR A 137 -0.56 6.87 10.33
CA THR A 137 -1.92 6.98 9.80
C THR A 137 -1.90 6.82 8.30
N ILE A 138 -2.85 6.08 7.74
CA ILE A 138 -3.08 5.99 6.29
C ILE A 138 -4.41 6.65 5.90
N VAL A 139 -4.59 6.84 4.60
CA VAL A 139 -5.83 7.34 4.01
C VAL A 139 -6.43 6.28 3.10
N ARG A 140 -7.64 5.81 3.39
CA ARG A 140 -8.42 4.91 2.51
C ARG A 140 -9.32 5.71 1.60
N ASN A 141 -9.63 5.14 0.42
CA ASN A 141 -10.34 5.80 -0.67
C ASN A 141 -9.76 7.21 -0.98
N PRO A 142 -8.43 7.33 -1.17
CA PRO A 142 -7.80 8.63 -1.34
C PRO A 142 -8.17 9.25 -2.69
N ALA A 143 -8.19 10.58 -2.75
CA ALA A 143 -8.14 11.28 -4.04
C ALA A 143 -6.82 10.95 -4.75
N ASN A 144 -6.78 11.02 -6.09
CA ASN A 144 -5.59 10.74 -6.89
C ASN A 144 -4.66 11.96 -7.09
N THR A 145 -4.88 13.03 -6.32
CA THR A 145 -4.19 14.33 -6.43
C THR A 145 -3.21 14.60 -5.29
N TYR A 146 -3.03 13.67 -4.35
CA TYR A 146 -2.11 13.87 -3.23
C TYR A 146 -0.65 13.90 -3.72
N PRO A 147 0.24 14.60 -2.99
CA PRO A 147 1.66 14.66 -3.34
C PRO A 147 2.28 13.27 -3.42
N VAL A 148 3.13 13.02 -4.41
CA VAL A 148 3.82 11.74 -4.58
C VAL A 148 5.33 11.94 -4.56
N ASP A 149 6.03 11.11 -3.80
CA ASP A 149 7.47 10.89 -3.95
C ASP A 149 7.69 9.54 -4.64
N THR A 150 8.18 9.54 -5.88
CA THR A 150 8.43 8.31 -6.64
C THR A 150 9.80 7.70 -6.40
N THR A 151 10.61 8.27 -5.50
CA THR A 151 11.93 7.74 -5.16
C THR A 151 11.81 6.32 -4.62
N SER A 152 12.60 5.38 -5.14
CA SER A 152 12.68 4.02 -4.61
C SER A 152 13.23 4.04 -3.18
N LEU A 153 12.64 3.28 -2.27
CA LEU A 153 13.05 3.27 -0.85
C LEU A 153 14.43 2.59 -0.67
N TYR A 154 14.74 1.59 -1.49
CA TYR A 154 16.02 0.91 -1.53
C TYR A 154 16.58 0.80 -2.96
N VAL A 155 17.88 1.10 -3.13
CA VAL A 155 18.62 0.88 -4.38
C VAL A 155 19.99 0.28 -4.07
N LYS A 156 20.19 -1.00 -4.39
CA LYS A 156 21.46 -1.70 -4.14
C LYS A 156 22.64 -0.97 -4.79
N GLY A 157 23.69 -0.73 -4.01
CA GLY A 157 24.92 -0.10 -4.48
C GLY A 157 24.83 1.42 -4.68
N ALA A 158 23.68 2.04 -4.43
CA ALA A 158 23.59 3.50 -4.34
C ALA A 158 24.22 4.01 -3.03
N ASN A 159 24.51 5.31 -2.96
CA ASN A 159 25.03 5.97 -1.76
C ASN A 159 24.14 7.18 -1.39
N PRO A 160 23.35 7.11 -0.30
CA PRO A 160 23.05 5.90 0.47
C PRO A 160 22.18 4.90 -0.32
N SER A 161 22.29 3.61 -0.01
CA SER A 161 21.44 2.54 -0.60
C SER A 161 20.01 2.64 -0.09
N CYS A 162 19.85 2.99 1.20
CA CYS A 162 18.58 3.26 1.85
C CYS A 162 18.19 4.74 1.76
N ARG A 163 16.94 5.03 1.38
CA ARG A 163 16.44 6.39 1.18
C ARG A 163 15.64 6.91 2.37
N THR A 164 16.22 6.88 3.57
CA THR A 164 15.60 7.42 4.80
C THR A 164 15.35 8.93 4.77
N SER A 165 15.90 9.67 3.79
CA SER A 165 15.55 11.07 3.54
C SER A 165 14.23 11.25 2.76
N HIS A 166 13.61 10.14 2.33
CA HIS A 166 12.36 10.11 1.56
C HIS A 166 11.20 9.48 2.35
N ILE A 167 11.27 9.59 3.68
CA ILE A 167 10.14 9.41 4.59
C ILE A 167 9.78 10.77 5.21
N TYR A 168 8.51 10.93 5.56
CA TYR A 168 7.91 12.21 5.91
C TYR A 168 7.20 12.14 7.27
N PRO A 169 7.91 11.85 8.38
CA PRO A 169 7.30 11.61 9.69
C PRO A 169 6.47 12.79 10.26
N SER A 170 6.64 14.00 9.71
CA SER A 170 5.96 15.22 10.16
C SER A 170 4.80 15.65 9.25
N TYR A 171 4.13 14.72 8.54
CA TYR A 171 2.94 15.05 7.76
C TYR A 171 1.80 15.53 8.67
N ASN A 172 0.97 16.45 8.17
CA ASN A 172 -0.28 16.82 8.82
C ASN A 172 -1.43 16.01 8.21
N ILE A 173 -2.00 15.09 8.98
CA ILE A 173 -3.10 14.25 8.49
C ILE A 173 -4.35 15.05 8.09
N ASN A 174 -4.51 16.29 8.60
CA ASN A 174 -5.63 17.14 8.26
C ASN A 174 -5.58 17.70 6.83
N ASP A 175 -4.44 17.60 6.15
CA ASP A 175 -4.28 18.01 4.75
C ASP A 175 -4.94 17.00 3.77
N TYR A 176 -5.37 15.83 4.25
CA TYR A 176 -5.99 14.77 3.45
C TYR A 176 -7.48 14.61 3.78
N CYS A 177 -8.23 14.03 2.84
CA CYS A 177 -9.70 13.91 2.86
C CYS A 177 -10.42 15.24 3.09
N THR A 178 -9.88 16.33 2.54
CA THR A 178 -10.54 17.63 2.54
C THR A 178 -11.63 17.66 1.47
N THR A 179 -12.80 18.17 1.83
CA THR A 179 -13.95 18.36 0.92
C THR A 179 -13.77 19.57 0.02
#